data_AF-A0A2Y9LWI3-F1
#
_entry.id   AF-A0A2Y9LWI3-F1
#
_cell.length_a   1.000
_cell.length_b   1.000
_cell.length_c   1.000
_cell.angle_alpha   90.00
_cell.angle_beta   90.00
_cell.angle_gamma   90.00
#
_symmetry.space_group_name_H-M   'P 1'
#
loop_
_entity.id
_entity.type
_entity.pdbx_description
1 polymer ?
#
loop_
_entity_poly.entity_id
_entity_poly.type
_entity_poly.pdbx_seq_one_letter_code
_entity_poly.pdbx_strand_id
1 'polypeptide(L)'
;MDRKVAREFRHKVDFLIENDAEKDYLYDVLRMYHQTMDVVVLVGDLKLVINEPSRLPLFDAIRPLIPLKHQVEYDQLTPRRSRKLKEVRLDRLHPEGLGLSVRGGLEFGCGLFISHLIKGGQADSVGLQVGDEIVRINGYSIASCTHEEVINLIRTKKTVSIKVRHIGLIPVKSSPDEPLKWQYVDQFVSESGGGQTSLGSTSSQENKEKKVFISLVGSRGLGCSISSGPIQKPGIFISHVKPGSLSAEVGLEPGDQIVEVNGIDFSNLDHKEAVNVLKSSRSLTISVVAGAGRELFMTDRERLAEFRQRELQRQELLMQKRLAMESNKILREQQEMERQRKKEIAQKAAEENERYRKEMEQRLISGSWRRKRILRSSGKKTGAQRNSSCRLKPSPPSCTQYPFASQSMIWEWTPSLTQQMTWTEARKSRESSLWMVLSLRWQIPNHPEGRPGLGAVCC
;
A
#
# COMPACT_ATOMS: atom_id res chain seq x y z
N MET A 1 13.73 24.58 25.14
CA MET A 1 12.60 25.44 24.69
C MET A 1 11.28 24.65 24.55
N ASP A 2 11.33 23.35 24.78
CA ASP A 2 10.43 22.33 24.23
C ASP A 2 9.04 22.35 24.85
N ARG A 3 8.93 22.71 26.14
CA ARG A 3 7.63 22.80 26.84
C ARG A 3 6.69 23.87 26.27
N LYS A 4 7.20 24.89 25.56
CA LYS A 4 6.36 25.88 24.87
C LYS A 4 5.92 25.37 23.50
N VAL A 5 6.89 24.92 22.68
CA VAL A 5 6.63 24.34 21.34
C VAL A 5 5.67 23.16 21.42
N ALA A 6 5.88 22.22 22.35
CA ALA A 6 5.00 21.07 22.54
C ALA A 6 3.59 21.43 23.04
N ARG A 7 3.43 22.58 23.72
CA ARG A 7 2.10 23.07 24.15
C ARG A 7 1.35 23.70 22.98
N GLU A 8 2.02 24.55 22.22
CA GLU A 8 1.48 25.16 21.00
C GLU A 8 1.15 24.11 19.94
N PHE A 9 1.96 23.05 19.83
CA PHE A 9 1.68 21.90 18.98
C PHE A 9 0.40 21.16 19.42
N ARG A 10 0.29 20.77 20.70
CA ARG A 10 -0.92 20.09 21.22
C ARG A 10 -2.19 20.91 20.99
N HIS A 11 -2.18 22.22 21.29
CA HIS A 11 -3.34 23.07 21.04
C HIS A 11 -3.76 23.12 19.56
N LYS A 12 -2.81 23.00 18.61
CA LYS A 12 -3.13 22.88 17.17
C LYS A 12 -3.67 21.50 16.81
N VAL A 13 -3.15 20.43 17.41
CA VAL A 13 -3.66 19.06 17.23
C VAL A 13 -5.11 18.96 17.72
N ASP A 14 -5.40 19.42 18.94
CA ASP A 14 -6.73 19.39 19.52
C ASP A 14 -7.75 20.29 18.79
N PHE A 15 -7.29 21.29 18.03
CA PHE A 15 -8.14 22.14 17.19
C PHE A 15 -8.39 21.58 15.78
N LEU A 16 -7.49 20.74 15.25
CA LEU A 16 -7.53 20.26 13.87
C LEU A 16 -7.91 18.77 13.74
N ILE A 17 -7.87 18.02 14.84
CA ILE A 17 -8.23 16.60 14.89
C ILE A 17 -9.18 16.39 16.06
N GLU A 18 -10.40 15.95 15.77
CA GLU A 18 -11.42 15.68 16.79
C GLU A 18 -11.27 14.26 17.38
N ASN A 19 -10.89 13.27 16.56
CA ASN A 19 -10.82 11.86 16.94
C ASN A 19 -9.54 11.54 17.72
N ASP A 20 -9.68 11.15 18.99
CA ASP A 20 -8.53 10.81 19.84
C ASP A 20 -7.68 9.65 19.29
N ALA A 21 -8.25 8.69 18.54
CA ALA A 21 -7.48 7.63 17.90
C ALA A 21 -6.58 8.15 16.75
N GLU A 22 -6.99 9.22 16.05
CA GLU A 22 -6.15 9.89 15.05
C GLU A 22 -5.05 10.72 15.73
N LYS A 23 -5.32 11.31 16.90
CA LYS A 23 -4.32 12.00 17.72
C LYS A 23 -3.26 11.04 18.26
N ASP A 24 -3.68 9.90 18.83
CA ASP A 24 -2.78 8.87 19.35
C ASP A 24 -1.85 8.34 18.26
N TYR A 25 -2.40 8.03 17.08
CA TYR A 25 -1.60 7.63 15.92
C TYR A 25 -0.61 8.73 15.49
N LEU A 26 -1.03 10.00 15.43
CA LEU A 26 -0.13 11.13 15.14
C LEU A 26 1.02 11.22 16.16
N TYR A 27 0.75 11.05 17.46
CA TYR A 27 1.77 11.09 18.50
C TYR A 27 2.72 9.89 18.44
N ASP A 28 2.23 8.69 18.10
CA ASP A 28 3.05 7.50 17.94
C ASP A 28 3.94 7.58 16.68
N VAL A 29 3.44 8.12 15.56
CA VAL A 29 4.23 8.39 14.35
C VAL A 29 5.37 9.38 14.64
N LEU A 30 5.09 10.47 15.36
CA LEU A 30 6.13 11.42 15.78
C LEU A 30 7.14 10.81 16.76
N ARG A 31 6.70 9.88 17.63
CA ARG A 31 7.58 9.13 18.55
C ARG A 31 8.45 8.14 17.78
N MET A 32 7.91 7.48 16.76
CA MET A 32 8.64 6.55 15.89
C MET A 32 9.71 7.31 15.09
N TYR A 33 9.37 8.45 14.50
CA TYR A 33 10.33 9.33 13.84
C TYR A 33 11.49 9.74 14.76
N HIS A 34 11.22 10.06 16.03
CA HIS A 34 12.27 10.39 16.99
C HIS A 34 13.26 9.22 17.22
N GLN A 35 12.85 7.97 16.97
CA GLN A 35 13.71 6.78 17.08
C GLN A 35 14.42 6.46 15.76
N THR A 36 13.70 6.46 14.64
CA THR A 36 14.22 6.05 13.32
C THR A 36 15.00 7.16 12.60
N MET A 37 14.70 8.42 12.90
CA MET A 37 15.18 9.60 12.16
C MET A 37 14.80 9.63 10.67
N ASP A 38 13.86 8.77 10.24
CA ASP A 38 13.43 8.62 8.84
C ASP A 38 12.29 9.60 8.49
N VAL A 39 12.62 10.64 7.73
CA VAL A 39 11.67 11.70 7.36
C VAL A 39 10.73 11.29 6.22
N VAL A 40 11.10 10.29 5.40
CA VAL A 40 10.28 9.78 4.30
C VAL A 40 9.12 8.98 4.87
N VAL A 41 9.42 8.04 5.78
CA VAL A 41 8.40 7.26 6.52
C VAL A 41 7.51 8.19 7.33
N LEU A 42 8.09 9.16 8.06
CA LEU A 42 7.32 10.17 8.79
C LEU A 42 6.28 10.87 7.90
N VAL A 43 6.69 11.41 6.76
CA VAL A 43 5.75 12.16 5.91
C VAL A 43 4.70 11.22 5.30
N GLY A 44 5.06 9.99 4.93
CA GLY A 44 4.11 8.97 4.47
C GLY A 44 3.03 8.67 5.51
N ASP A 45 3.42 8.38 6.75
CA ASP A 45 2.50 8.09 7.85
C ASP A 45 1.64 9.32 8.21
N LEU A 46 2.22 10.53 8.21
CA LEU A 46 1.48 11.77 8.46
C LEU A 46 0.34 12.02 7.45
N LYS A 47 0.50 11.60 6.18
CA LYS A 47 -0.56 11.75 5.16
C LYS A 47 -1.84 10.98 5.50
N LEU A 48 -1.76 9.93 6.33
CA LEU A 48 -2.95 9.15 6.75
C LEU A 48 -3.88 9.95 7.68
N VAL A 49 -3.30 10.81 8.53
CA VAL A 49 -4.05 11.71 9.43
C VAL A 49 -4.34 13.03 8.76
N ILE A 50 -3.38 13.58 8.01
CA ILE A 50 -3.51 14.86 7.29
C ILE A 50 -4.20 14.61 5.95
N ASN A 51 -5.43 14.10 6.00
CA ASN A 51 -6.18 13.59 4.85
C ASN A 51 -7.20 14.58 4.27
N GLU A 52 -7.13 15.87 4.65
CA GLU A 52 -8.03 16.93 4.18
C GLU A 52 -7.39 18.34 4.28
N PRO A 53 -7.85 19.35 3.51
CA PRO A 53 -7.21 20.68 3.45
C PRO A 53 -7.20 21.45 4.77
N SER A 54 -8.19 21.23 5.63
CA SER A 54 -8.31 21.80 6.98
C SER A 54 -7.14 21.37 7.88
N ARG A 55 -6.67 20.12 7.77
CA ARG A 55 -5.60 19.51 8.59
C ARG A 55 -4.20 19.87 8.13
N LEU A 56 -4.01 20.33 6.89
CA LEU A 56 -2.70 20.71 6.34
C LEU A 56 -1.84 21.69 7.19
N PRO A 57 -2.38 22.60 8.05
CA PRO A 57 -1.57 23.38 9.00
C PRO A 57 -0.81 22.56 10.05
N LEU A 58 -1.07 21.25 10.16
CA LEU A 58 -0.26 20.35 10.97
C LEU A 58 1.16 20.20 10.43
N PHE A 59 1.40 20.24 9.10
CA PHE A 59 2.78 20.23 8.57
C PHE A 59 3.59 21.44 9.07
N ASP A 60 3.00 22.64 9.04
CA ASP A 60 3.61 23.86 9.60
C ASP A 60 3.81 23.79 11.13
N ALA A 61 2.99 22.99 11.83
CA ALA A 61 3.07 22.79 13.27
C ALA A 61 4.10 21.73 13.69
N ILE A 62 4.34 20.74 12.82
CA ILE A 62 5.31 19.65 13.02
C ILE A 62 6.71 20.10 12.62
N ARG A 63 6.87 20.96 11.60
CA ARG A 63 8.16 21.47 11.12
C ARG A 63 9.15 21.91 12.23
N PRO A 64 8.75 22.63 13.30
CA PRO A 64 9.67 23.01 14.39
C PRO A 64 10.17 21.83 15.25
N LEU A 65 9.52 20.66 15.18
CA LEU A 65 9.92 19.41 15.83
C LEU A 65 10.96 18.63 14.99
N ILE A 66 11.13 18.99 13.72
CA ILE A 66 12.03 18.33 12.77
C ILE A 66 13.45 18.92 12.92
N PRO A 67 14.49 18.10 13.17
CA PRO A 67 15.87 18.56 13.21
C PRO A 67 16.28 19.30 11.93
N LEU A 68 17.06 20.39 12.06
CA LEU A 68 17.48 21.26 10.94
C LEU A 68 18.01 20.48 9.73
N LYS A 69 18.78 19.41 9.97
CA LYS A 69 19.33 18.52 8.93
C LYS A 69 18.29 17.86 8.01
N HIS A 70 17.06 17.65 8.49
CA HIS A 70 15.97 17.02 7.73
C HIS A 70 14.91 18.02 7.25
N GLN A 71 15.01 19.30 7.63
CA GLN A 71 13.98 20.30 7.29
C GLN A 71 13.86 20.60 5.80
N VAL A 72 14.96 20.46 5.03
CA VAL A 72 14.95 20.65 3.57
C VAL A 72 14.22 19.51 2.87
N GLU A 73 14.49 18.27 3.29
CA GLU A 73 13.85 17.06 2.78
C GLU A 73 12.36 17.02 3.16
N TYR A 74 12.02 17.39 4.39
CA TYR A 74 10.64 17.58 4.84
C TYR A 74 9.88 18.59 3.98
N ASP A 75 10.49 19.72 3.59
CA ASP A 75 9.89 20.72 2.69
C ASP A 75 9.79 20.26 1.23
N GLN A 76 10.48 19.20 0.83
CA GLN A 76 10.36 18.59 -0.50
C GLN A 76 9.22 17.56 -0.54
N LEU A 77 9.00 16.84 0.56
CA LEU A 77 7.99 15.80 0.70
C LEU A 77 6.59 16.33 1.10
N THR A 78 6.50 17.55 1.67
CA THR A 78 5.24 18.15 2.13
C THR A 78 4.72 19.24 1.17
N PRO A 79 3.39 19.46 1.07
CA PRO A 79 2.81 20.46 0.17
C PRO A 79 3.28 21.89 0.48
N ARG A 80 3.84 22.58 -0.51
CA ARG A 80 4.34 23.97 -0.39
C ARG A 80 3.21 24.99 -0.38
N ARG A 81 2.52 25.12 0.74
CA ARG A 81 1.39 26.06 0.89
C ARG A 81 1.87 27.50 0.99
N SER A 82 1.25 28.37 0.19
CA SER A 82 1.44 29.81 0.28
C SER A 82 0.12 30.49 0.61
N ARG A 83 0.13 31.40 1.58
CA ARG A 83 -1.02 32.30 1.86
C ARG A 83 -1.16 33.42 0.83
N LYS A 84 -0.16 33.64 -0.03
CA LYS A 84 -0.20 34.62 -1.11
C LYS A 84 -0.92 34.02 -2.31
N LEU A 85 -2.03 34.62 -2.72
CA LEU A 85 -2.73 34.24 -3.96
C LEU A 85 -1.86 34.55 -5.18
N LYS A 86 -1.84 33.63 -6.16
CA LYS A 86 -1.25 33.85 -7.48
C LYS A 86 -2.37 34.24 -8.44
N GLU A 87 -2.17 35.31 -9.22
CA GLU A 87 -3.08 35.74 -10.28
C GLU A 87 -2.41 35.48 -11.63
N VAL A 88 -3.16 34.84 -12.54
CA VAL A 88 -2.75 34.60 -13.93
C VAL A 88 -3.85 35.07 -14.88
N ARG A 89 -3.49 35.32 -16.13
CA ARG A 89 -4.41 35.66 -17.22
C ARG A 89 -4.18 34.66 -18.35
N LEU A 90 -5.25 34.07 -18.85
CA LEU A 90 -5.21 33.10 -19.94
C LEU A 90 -6.14 33.56 -21.07
N ASP A 91 -5.68 33.40 -22.31
CA ASP A 91 -6.48 33.59 -23.52
C ASP A 91 -7.21 32.30 -23.88
N ARG A 92 -8.53 32.39 -24.07
CA ARG A 92 -9.37 31.27 -24.51
C ARG A 92 -9.44 31.13 -26.03
N LEU A 93 -8.89 32.08 -26.78
CA LEU A 93 -8.75 31.99 -28.24
C LEU A 93 -7.43 31.34 -28.67
N HIS A 94 -6.56 30.97 -27.72
CA HIS A 94 -5.38 30.17 -28.00
C HIS A 94 -5.77 28.82 -28.66
N PRO A 95 -5.09 28.36 -29.72
CA PRO A 95 -5.50 27.16 -30.48
C PRO A 95 -5.61 25.89 -29.61
N GLU A 96 -4.71 25.72 -28.65
CA GLU A 96 -4.69 24.58 -27.70
C GLU A 96 -5.58 24.82 -26.46
N GLY A 97 -6.39 25.89 -26.48
CA GLY A 97 -7.20 26.33 -25.36
C GLY A 97 -6.38 26.74 -24.14
N LEU A 98 -6.94 26.47 -22.95
CA LEU A 98 -6.33 26.83 -21.67
C LEU A 98 -5.25 25.85 -21.20
N GLY A 99 -5.28 24.58 -21.65
CA GLY A 99 -4.35 23.55 -21.20
C GLY A 99 -4.52 23.11 -19.74
N LEU A 100 -5.72 23.21 -19.16
CA LEU A 100 -6.03 22.78 -17.79
C LEU A 100 -7.39 22.08 -17.68
N SER A 101 -7.51 21.17 -16.71
CA SER A 101 -8.79 20.55 -16.31
C SER A 101 -9.12 20.87 -14.85
N VAL A 102 -10.40 21.14 -14.56
CA VAL A 102 -10.89 21.50 -13.22
C VAL A 102 -11.92 20.50 -12.70
N ARG A 103 -12.05 20.40 -11.37
CA ARG A 103 -13.08 19.60 -10.68
C ARG A 103 -13.47 20.22 -9.34
N GLY A 104 -14.55 19.72 -8.75
CA GLY A 104 -15.17 20.31 -7.55
C GLY A 104 -16.17 21.40 -7.93
N GLY A 105 -16.68 22.11 -6.92
CA GLY A 105 -17.87 22.97 -7.02
C GLY A 105 -18.76 22.80 -5.78
N LEU A 106 -19.63 23.79 -5.51
CA LEU A 106 -20.48 23.83 -4.32
C LEU A 106 -21.31 22.54 -4.13
N GLU A 107 -21.82 21.97 -5.21
CA GLU A 107 -22.62 20.73 -5.23
C GLU A 107 -21.85 19.48 -4.77
N PHE A 108 -20.51 19.54 -4.78
CA PHE A 108 -19.62 18.50 -4.28
C PHE A 108 -19.11 18.77 -2.86
N GLY A 109 -19.52 19.87 -2.23
CA GLY A 109 -19.07 20.27 -0.89
C GLY A 109 -17.60 20.73 -0.83
N CYS A 110 -17.01 21.14 -1.96
CA CYS A 110 -15.61 21.56 -2.03
C CYS A 110 -15.38 22.72 -3.01
N GLY A 111 -14.23 23.40 -2.87
CA GLY A 111 -13.78 24.41 -3.83
C GLY A 111 -13.49 23.83 -5.23
N LEU A 112 -13.07 24.67 -6.16
CA LEU A 112 -12.69 24.26 -7.51
C LEU A 112 -11.18 24.07 -7.62
N PHE A 113 -10.74 22.88 -8.04
CA PHE A 113 -9.32 22.49 -8.07
C PHE A 113 -8.85 22.16 -9.49
N ILE A 114 -7.61 22.54 -9.82
CA ILE A 114 -6.92 22.10 -11.04
C ILE A 114 -6.47 20.65 -10.83
N SER A 115 -7.03 19.72 -11.60
CA SER A 115 -6.69 18.29 -11.53
C SER A 115 -5.75 17.82 -12.62
N HIS A 116 -5.64 18.53 -13.74
CA HIS A 116 -4.72 18.17 -14.82
C HIS A 116 -4.21 19.42 -15.52
N LEU A 117 -2.99 19.35 -16.04
CA LEU A 117 -2.33 20.39 -16.84
C LEU A 117 -1.69 19.74 -18.06
N ILE A 118 -1.88 20.35 -19.24
CA ILE A 118 -1.16 19.97 -20.45
C ILE A 118 0.24 20.55 -20.34
N LYS A 119 1.25 19.67 -20.30
CA LYS A 119 2.67 20.05 -20.24
C LYS A 119 3.06 20.90 -21.46
N GLY A 120 3.68 22.05 -21.22
CA GLY A 120 3.97 23.05 -22.25
C GLY A 120 2.76 23.87 -22.71
N GLY A 121 1.55 23.52 -22.27
CA GLY A 121 0.33 24.27 -22.56
C GLY A 121 0.28 25.62 -21.83
N GLN A 122 -0.75 26.40 -22.13
CA GLN A 122 -0.85 27.78 -21.66
C GLN A 122 -0.88 27.92 -20.13
N ALA A 123 -1.64 27.07 -19.44
CA ALA A 123 -1.73 27.02 -17.98
C ALA A 123 -0.40 26.64 -17.30
N ASP A 124 0.30 25.66 -17.85
CA ASP A 124 1.62 25.23 -17.40
C ASP A 124 2.67 26.34 -17.62
N SER A 125 2.62 27.02 -18.78
CA SER A 125 3.51 28.15 -19.12
C SER A 125 3.36 29.36 -18.18
N VAL A 126 2.16 29.63 -17.65
CA VAL A 126 1.97 30.64 -16.58
C VAL A 126 2.26 30.10 -15.17
N GLY A 127 2.65 28.83 -15.06
CA GLY A 127 3.01 28.13 -13.83
C GLY A 127 1.84 27.86 -12.89
N LEU A 128 0.63 27.61 -13.41
CA LEU A 128 -0.40 26.94 -12.60
C LEU A 128 0.08 25.53 -12.24
N GLN A 129 -0.43 24.97 -11.15
CA GLN A 129 -0.03 23.64 -10.68
C GLN A 129 -1.25 22.75 -10.43
N VAL A 130 -1.10 21.43 -10.61
CA VAL A 130 -2.09 20.46 -10.13
C VAL A 130 -2.14 20.55 -8.60
N GLY A 131 -3.35 20.60 -8.03
CA GLY A 131 -3.56 20.88 -6.61
C GLY A 131 -3.68 22.35 -6.26
N ASP A 132 -3.73 23.25 -7.24
CA ASP A 132 -4.17 24.63 -7.07
C ASP A 132 -5.70 24.71 -6.91
N GLU A 133 -6.16 25.36 -5.85
CA GLU A 133 -7.56 25.78 -5.65
C GLU A 133 -7.78 27.14 -6.33
N ILE A 134 -8.72 27.20 -7.26
CA ILE A 134 -9.20 28.44 -7.86
C ILE A 134 -10.12 29.14 -6.86
N VAL A 135 -9.79 30.37 -6.48
CA VAL A 135 -10.56 31.16 -5.50
C VAL A 135 -11.32 32.32 -6.12
N ARG A 136 -10.89 32.81 -7.29
CA ARG A 136 -11.59 33.85 -8.05
C ARG A 136 -11.40 33.68 -9.54
N ILE A 137 -12.44 34.03 -10.30
CA ILE A 137 -12.40 34.13 -11.76
C ILE A 137 -12.95 35.48 -12.18
N ASN A 138 -12.22 36.20 -13.04
CA ASN A 138 -12.57 37.54 -13.54
C ASN A 138 -12.88 38.57 -12.43
N GLY A 139 -12.32 38.38 -11.22
CA GLY A 139 -12.54 39.20 -10.03
C GLY A 139 -13.59 38.67 -9.05
N TYR A 140 -14.56 37.87 -9.55
CA TYR A 140 -15.65 37.30 -8.76
C TYR A 140 -15.16 36.15 -7.86
N SER A 141 -15.73 36.05 -6.66
CA SER A 141 -15.56 34.91 -5.77
C SER A 141 -16.38 33.73 -6.29
N ILE A 142 -15.83 32.51 -6.26
CA ILE A 142 -16.53 31.29 -6.70
C ILE A 142 -16.87 30.32 -5.56
N ALA A 143 -16.70 30.74 -4.31
CA ALA A 143 -16.92 29.91 -3.12
C ALA A 143 -18.37 29.40 -2.93
N SER A 144 -19.33 29.99 -3.64
CA SER A 144 -20.75 29.63 -3.60
C SER A 144 -21.31 29.32 -4.99
N CYS A 145 -20.44 28.93 -5.92
CA CYS A 145 -20.82 28.58 -7.29
C CYS A 145 -20.78 27.07 -7.51
N THR A 146 -21.73 26.55 -8.30
CA THR A 146 -21.68 25.18 -8.81
C THR A 146 -20.57 25.03 -9.85
N HIS A 147 -20.18 23.80 -10.17
CA HIS A 147 -19.21 23.54 -11.24
C HIS A 147 -19.63 24.17 -12.56
N GLU A 148 -20.90 24.00 -12.95
CA GLU A 148 -21.43 24.55 -14.19
C GLU A 148 -21.38 26.09 -14.23
N GLU A 149 -21.79 26.76 -13.15
CA GLU A 149 -21.72 28.22 -13.02
C GLU A 149 -20.28 28.72 -13.20
N VAL A 150 -19.29 28.02 -12.64
CA VAL A 150 -17.89 28.41 -12.81
C VAL A 150 -17.39 28.19 -14.24
N ILE A 151 -17.73 27.05 -14.87
CA ILE A 151 -17.41 26.82 -16.29
C ILE A 151 -18.03 27.90 -17.17
N ASN A 152 -19.29 28.28 -16.91
CA ASN A 152 -19.97 29.37 -17.61
C ASN A 152 -19.28 30.73 -17.35
N LEU A 153 -18.84 31.01 -16.12
CA LEU A 153 -18.08 32.22 -15.78
C LEU A 153 -16.73 32.31 -16.51
N ILE A 154 -15.99 31.20 -16.63
CA ILE A 154 -14.78 31.10 -17.47
C ILE A 154 -15.13 31.39 -18.94
N ARG A 155 -16.30 30.89 -19.41
CA ARG A 155 -16.76 31.03 -20.78
C ARG A 155 -17.22 32.44 -21.19
N THR A 156 -17.50 33.34 -20.24
CA THR A 156 -18.01 34.70 -20.50
C THR A 156 -17.12 35.61 -21.36
N LYS A 157 -15.79 35.48 -21.29
CA LYS A 157 -14.83 36.43 -21.90
C LYS A 157 -13.77 35.72 -22.73
N LYS A 158 -13.21 36.42 -23.71
CA LYS A 158 -12.07 35.95 -24.54
C LYS A 158 -10.83 35.68 -23.69
N THR A 159 -10.51 36.58 -22.76
CA THR A 159 -9.46 36.38 -21.76
C THR A 159 -10.09 36.13 -20.39
N VAL A 160 -9.58 35.14 -19.67
CA VAL A 160 -9.98 34.83 -18.28
C VAL A 160 -8.84 35.18 -17.33
N SER A 161 -9.15 35.87 -16.23
CA SER A 161 -8.21 36.03 -15.11
C SER A 161 -8.59 35.08 -13.99
N ILE A 162 -7.61 34.33 -13.49
CA ILE A 162 -7.79 33.30 -12.47
C ILE A 162 -6.88 33.64 -11.28
N LYS A 163 -7.45 33.68 -10.07
CA LYS A 163 -6.67 33.70 -8.83
C LYS A 163 -6.72 32.33 -8.18
N VAL A 164 -5.54 31.81 -7.84
CA VAL A 164 -5.36 30.49 -7.22
C VAL A 164 -4.62 30.58 -5.88
N ARG A 165 -4.79 29.55 -5.05
CA ARG A 165 -3.90 29.21 -3.94
C ARG A 165 -3.44 27.76 -4.10
N HIS A 166 -2.18 27.47 -3.77
CA HIS A 166 -1.69 26.10 -3.81
C HIS A 166 -2.09 25.34 -2.54
N ILE A 167 -2.79 24.22 -2.70
CA ILE A 167 -3.20 23.33 -1.60
C ILE A 167 -2.40 22.02 -1.61
N GLY A 168 -2.19 21.42 -2.79
CA GLY A 168 -1.50 20.13 -2.93
C GLY A 168 -2.36 18.90 -2.63
N LEU A 169 -3.69 19.08 -2.54
CA LEU A 169 -4.70 18.01 -2.46
C LEU A 169 -5.70 18.16 -3.61
N ILE A 170 -6.28 17.04 -4.03
CA ILE A 170 -7.29 16.93 -5.08
C ILE A 170 -8.55 16.27 -4.51
N PRO A 171 -9.75 16.83 -4.72
CA PRO A 171 -11.00 16.19 -4.33
C PRO A 171 -11.31 15.00 -5.26
N VAL A 172 -11.75 13.89 -4.67
CA VAL A 172 -12.12 12.65 -5.35
C VAL A 172 -13.43 12.12 -4.78
N LYS A 173 -14.39 11.83 -5.66
CA LYS A 173 -15.67 11.20 -5.34
C LYS A 173 -16.05 10.25 -6.48
N SER A 174 -15.98 8.95 -6.23
CA SER A 174 -16.07 7.91 -7.28
C SER A 174 -17.50 7.62 -7.74
N SER A 175 -18.47 7.83 -6.86
CA SER A 175 -19.91 7.67 -7.12
C SER A 175 -20.72 8.71 -6.35
N PRO A 176 -22.01 8.93 -6.67
CA PRO A 176 -22.88 9.82 -5.91
C PRO A 176 -22.98 9.46 -4.41
N ASP A 177 -22.91 8.17 -4.11
CA ASP A 177 -23.08 7.60 -2.76
C ASP A 177 -21.79 7.57 -1.94
N GLU A 178 -20.61 7.69 -2.57
CA GLU A 178 -19.35 7.78 -1.83
C GLU A 178 -19.18 9.16 -1.16
N PRO A 179 -18.62 9.20 0.07
CA PRO A 179 -18.22 10.46 0.69
C PRO A 179 -17.08 11.11 -0.11
N LEU A 180 -17.00 12.44 -0.06
CA LEU A 180 -15.88 13.18 -0.61
C LEU A 180 -14.59 12.75 0.11
N LYS A 181 -13.57 12.38 -0.66
CA LYS A 181 -12.22 12.08 -0.19
C LYS A 181 -11.23 13.08 -0.80
N TRP A 182 -10.07 13.23 -0.18
CA TRP A 182 -8.95 13.98 -0.75
C TRP A 182 -7.78 13.03 -1.01
N GLN A 183 -7.13 13.20 -2.16
CA GLN A 183 -5.87 12.56 -2.47
C GLN A 183 -4.77 13.60 -2.59
N TYR A 184 -3.54 13.24 -2.26
CA TYR A 184 -2.37 14.07 -2.57
C TYR A 184 -2.08 14.06 -4.08
N VAL A 185 -1.49 15.14 -4.59
CA VAL A 185 -1.20 15.29 -6.03
C VAL A 185 -0.28 14.19 -6.56
N ASP A 186 0.67 13.70 -5.76
CA ASP A 186 1.55 12.61 -6.14
C ASP A 186 0.78 11.29 -6.33
N GLN A 187 -0.11 10.94 -5.39
CA GLN A 187 -1.00 9.78 -5.52
C GLN A 187 -1.95 9.93 -6.72
N PHE A 188 -2.63 11.08 -6.82
CA PHE A 188 -3.63 11.33 -7.87
C PHE A 188 -3.02 11.30 -9.29
N VAL A 189 -1.82 11.85 -9.46
CA VAL A 189 -1.12 11.81 -10.75
C VAL A 189 -0.56 10.41 -11.04
N SER A 190 -0.14 9.65 -10.02
CA SER A 190 0.30 8.25 -10.19
C SER A 190 -0.86 7.30 -10.57
N GLU A 191 -2.09 7.60 -10.14
CA GLU A 191 -3.30 6.90 -10.61
C GLU A 191 -3.70 7.32 -12.04
N SER A 192 -3.27 8.51 -12.50
CA SER A 192 -3.64 9.08 -13.81
C SER A 192 -2.59 8.85 -14.91
N GLY A 193 -1.31 8.63 -14.55
CA GLY A 193 -0.20 8.40 -15.46
C GLY A 193 0.52 7.09 -15.11
N GLY A 194 0.48 6.12 -16.01
CA GLY A 194 1.02 4.78 -15.76
C GLY A 194 2.51 4.76 -15.38
N GLY A 195 2.80 4.35 -14.14
CA GLY A 195 4.17 4.17 -13.64
C GLY A 195 4.17 3.53 -12.25
N GLN A 196 4.58 2.26 -12.15
CA GLN A 196 4.58 1.52 -10.88
C GLN A 196 5.63 2.06 -9.89
N THR A 197 5.26 2.23 -8.62
CA THR A 197 6.01 1.64 -7.48
C THR A 197 5.21 1.62 -6.16
N SER A 198 5.38 0.51 -5.41
CA SER A 198 5.13 0.30 -3.96
C SER A 198 3.74 0.52 -3.32
N LEU A 199 3.08 -0.63 -3.07
CA LEU A 199 2.41 -1.04 -1.82
C LEU A 199 1.32 -0.15 -1.19
N GLY A 200 0.07 -0.41 -1.56
CA GLY A 200 -1.13 -0.07 -0.79
C GLY A 200 -2.33 -0.85 -1.33
N SER A 201 -2.89 -1.78 -0.55
CA SER A 201 -3.85 -2.78 -1.07
C SER A 201 -5.29 -2.28 -1.17
N THR A 202 -5.77 -1.99 -2.39
CA THR A 202 -7.20 -2.01 -2.74
C THR A 202 -7.43 -2.58 -4.14
N SER A 203 -8.14 -3.72 -4.19
CA SER A 203 -8.84 -4.30 -5.37
C SER A 203 -8.27 -3.98 -6.76
N SER A 204 -7.41 -4.86 -7.27
CA SER A 204 -6.82 -4.80 -8.61
C SER A 204 -7.87 -4.83 -9.74
N GLN A 205 -8.33 -3.67 -10.20
CA GLN A 205 -8.55 -3.50 -11.64
C GLN A 205 -7.18 -3.25 -12.26
N GLU A 206 -6.50 -4.34 -12.66
CA GLU A 206 -5.36 -4.23 -13.58
C GLU A 206 -5.84 -3.48 -14.83
N ASN A 207 -5.32 -2.27 -15.07
CA ASN A 207 -5.43 -1.59 -16.36
C ASN A 207 -4.67 -2.44 -17.39
N LYS A 208 -5.36 -3.43 -17.96
CA LYS A 208 -4.83 -4.29 -19.03
C LYS A 208 -4.87 -3.49 -20.32
N GLU A 209 -3.78 -2.83 -20.62
CA GLU A 209 -3.53 -2.32 -21.96
C GLU A 209 -3.54 -3.52 -22.93
N LYS A 210 -4.54 -3.57 -23.81
CA LYS A 210 -4.63 -4.53 -24.91
C LYS A 210 -4.17 -3.81 -26.17
N LYS A 211 -3.16 -4.35 -26.89
CA LYS A 211 -2.79 -3.88 -28.23
C LYS A 211 -3.24 -4.89 -29.27
N VAL A 212 -4.14 -4.48 -30.16
CA VAL A 212 -4.78 -5.33 -31.16
C VAL A 212 -4.47 -4.85 -32.58
N PHE A 213 -4.38 -5.80 -33.51
CA PHE A 213 -4.12 -5.54 -34.92
C PHE A 213 -5.32 -6.00 -35.74
N ILE A 214 -5.90 -5.09 -36.54
CA ILE A 214 -7.13 -5.33 -37.30
C ILE A 214 -6.88 -4.99 -38.77
N SER A 215 -6.99 -6.00 -39.63
CA SER A 215 -6.99 -5.84 -41.08
C SER A 215 -8.42 -5.77 -41.59
N LEU A 216 -8.81 -4.65 -42.18
CA LEU A 216 -10.12 -4.43 -42.79
C LEU A 216 -10.20 -4.94 -44.23
N VAL A 217 -9.16 -5.61 -44.74
CA VAL A 217 -9.13 -6.18 -46.10
C VAL A 217 -10.15 -7.32 -46.20
N GLY A 218 -11.09 -7.21 -47.15
CA GLY A 218 -12.17 -8.20 -47.35
C GLY A 218 -13.38 -8.05 -46.41
N SER A 219 -13.32 -7.17 -45.41
CA SER A 219 -14.42 -6.94 -44.46
C SER A 219 -15.27 -5.72 -44.83
N ARG A 220 -16.51 -5.65 -44.29
CA ARG A 220 -17.40 -4.48 -44.45
C ARG A 220 -17.15 -3.35 -43.44
N GLY A 221 -16.19 -3.50 -42.53
CA GLY A 221 -15.84 -2.50 -41.52
C GLY A 221 -15.37 -3.11 -40.20
N LEU A 222 -14.98 -2.23 -39.27
CA LEU A 222 -14.36 -2.57 -37.98
C LEU A 222 -15.23 -3.48 -37.09
N GLY A 223 -16.53 -3.18 -37.00
CA GLY A 223 -17.49 -4.00 -36.26
C GLY A 223 -17.83 -3.51 -34.84
N CYS A 224 -17.15 -2.46 -34.35
CA CYS A 224 -17.54 -1.75 -33.13
C CYS A 224 -18.11 -0.35 -33.42
N SER A 225 -18.86 0.17 -32.45
CA SER A 225 -19.26 1.57 -32.33
C SER A 225 -18.39 2.24 -31.28
N ILE A 226 -18.01 3.50 -31.52
CA ILE A 226 -17.34 4.35 -30.54
C ILE A 226 -18.25 5.49 -30.08
N SER A 227 -18.02 5.98 -28.87
CA SER A 227 -18.70 7.11 -28.27
C SER A 227 -17.69 7.93 -27.48
N SER A 228 -17.87 9.26 -27.44
CA SER A 228 -17.07 10.09 -26.54
C SER A 228 -17.54 9.89 -25.11
N GLY A 229 -16.60 9.86 -24.18
CA GLY A 229 -16.89 9.86 -22.76
C GLY A 229 -17.50 11.19 -22.30
N PRO A 230 -18.19 11.20 -21.16
CA PRO A 230 -18.74 12.43 -20.57
C PRO A 230 -17.61 13.32 -20.05
N ILE A 231 -17.91 14.57 -19.69
CA ILE A 231 -16.92 15.57 -19.25
C ILE A 231 -16.13 15.10 -18.01
N GLN A 232 -16.74 14.28 -17.17
CA GLN A 232 -16.13 13.67 -15.97
C GLN A 232 -15.09 12.59 -16.31
N LYS A 233 -15.15 12.02 -17.52
CA LYS A 233 -14.27 10.95 -18.02
C LYS A 233 -14.07 11.08 -19.54
N PRO A 234 -13.32 12.10 -20.00
CA PRO A 234 -13.12 12.36 -21.41
C PRO A 234 -12.29 11.25 -22.08
N GLY A 235 -12.43 11.14 -23.40
CA GLY A 235 -11.76 10.13 -24.23
C GLY A 235 -12.73 9.44 -25.19
N ILE A 236 -12.20 8.51 -25.98
CA ILE A 236 -12.96 7.72 -26.96
C ILE A 236 -13.13 6.29 -26.44
N PHE A 237 -14.38 5.86 -26.25
CA PHE A 237 -14.73 4.56 -25.68
C PHE A 237 -15.49 3.71 -26.69
N ILE A 238 -15.32 2.40 -26.61
CA ILE A 238 -16.12 1.43 -27.36
C ILE A 238 -17.47 1.30 -26.68
N SER A 239 -18.56 1.66 -27.37
CA SER A 239 -19.92 1.63 -26.82
C SER A 239 -20.69 0.37 -27.19
N HIS A 240 -20.35 -0.28 -28.30
CA HIS A 240 -20.95 -1.54 -28.73
C HIS A 240 -19.98 -2.32 -29.61
N VAL A 241 -19.99 -3.65 -29.50
CA VAL A 241 -19.21 -4.55 -30.37
C VAL A 241 -20.16 -5.56 -31.00
N LYS A 242 -20.16 -5.67 -32.33
CA LYS A 242 -21.04 -6.60 -33.03
C LYS A 242 -20.52 -8.04 -32.88
N PRO A 243 -21.35 -9.01 -32.45
CA PRO A 243 -20.96 -10.42 -32.42
C PRO A 243 -20.50 -10.92 -33.80
N GLY A 244 -19.44 -11.74 -33.83
CA GLY A 244 -18.87 -12.26 -35.08
C GLY A 244 -18.30 -11.17 -36.00
N SER A 245 -17.72 -10.12 -35.43
CA SER A 245 -16.97 -9.09 -36.17
C SER A 245 -15.50 -9.09 -35.77
N LEU A 246 -14.65 -8.48 -36.59
CA LEU A 246 -13.21 -8.36 -36.33
C LEU A 246 -12.93 -7.75 -34.94
N SER A 247 -13.68 -6.73 -34.52
CA SER A 247 -13.57 -6.18 -33.16
C SER A 247 -13.83 -7.21 -32.06
N ALA A 248 -14.82 -8.09 -32.24
CA ALA A 248 -15.11 -9.16 -31.27
C ALA A 248 -14.01 -10.25 -31.29
N GLU A 249 -13.53 -10.62 -32.49
CA GLU A 249 -12.49 -11.63 -32.67
C GLU A 249 -11.15 -11.22 -32.04
N VAL A 250 -10.79 -9.93 -32.07
CA VAL A 250 -9.59 -9.42 -31.39
C VAL A 250 -9.81 -9.08 -29.90
N GLY A 251 -10.99 -9.37 -29.35
CA GLY A 251 -11.27 -9.21 -27.92
C GLY A 251 -11.47 -7.76 -27.44
N LEU A 252 -11.97 -6.88 -28.32
CA LEU A 252 -12.48 -5.57 -27.89
C LEU A 252 -13.87 -5.73 -27.27
N GLU A 253 -14.11 -5.01 -26.18
CA GLU A 253 -15.34 -5.11 -25.39
C GLU A 253 -15.98 -3.71 -25.18
N PRO A 254 -17.32 -3.62 -25.00
CA PRO A 254 -17.96 -2.39 -24.56
C PRO A 254 -17.34 -1.88 -23.24
N GLY A 255 -16.98 -0.59 -23.21
CA GLY A 255 -16.25 0.04 -22.11
C GLY A 255 -14.73 0.06 -22.26
N ASP A 256 -14.13 -0.59 -23.27
CA ASP A 256 -12.72 -0.40 -23.60
C ASP A 256 -12.47 1.06 -24.06
N GLN A 257 -11.43 1.72 -23.52
CA GLN A 257 -11.03 3.07 -23.96
C GLN A 257 -9.92 2.98 -25.01
N ILE A 258 -10.11 3.62 -26.16
CA ILE A 258 -9.06 3.73 -27.18
C ILE A 258 -8.09 4.84 -26.76
N VAL A 259 -6.81 4.49 -26.64
CA VAL A 259 -5.73 5.43 -26.28
C VAL A 259 -4.76 5.70 -27.43
N GLU A 260 -4.63 4.78 -28.39
CA GLU A 260 -3.79 4.98 -29.59
C GLU A 260 -4.38 4.23 -30.78
N VAL A 261 -4.32 4.82 -31.98
CA VAL A 261 -4.51 4.10 -33.26
C VAL A 261 -3.40 4.47 -34.24
N ASN A 262 -2.67 3.47 -34.74
CA ASN A 262 -1.57 3.65 -35.70
C ASN A 262 -0.51 4.69 -35.26
N GLY A 263 -0.26 4.81 -33.95
CA GLY A 263 0.67 5.79 -33.38
C GLY A 263 0.11 7.21 -33.22
N ILE A 264 -1.18 7.43 -33.50
CA ILE A 264 -1.91 8.66 -33.18
C ILE A 264 -2.56 8.49 -31.80
N ASP A 265 -2.32 9.42 -30.88
CA ASP A 265 -2.97 9.47 -29.55
C ASP A 265 -4.47 9.74 -29.67
N PHE A 266 -5.28 9.03 -28.88
CA PHE A 266 -6.74 9.16 -28.82
C PHE A 266 -7.22 9.76 -27.48
N SER A 267 -6.31 10.06 -26.55
CA SER A 267 -6.64 10.55 -25.20
C SER A 267 -7.42 11.87 -25.20
N ASN A 268 -7.13 12.75 -26.17
CA ASN A 268 -7.74 14.08 -26.28
C ASN A 268 -8.40 14.36 -27.65
N LEU A 269 -8.68 13.34 -28.47
CA LEU A 269 -9.31 13.53 -29.77
C LEU A 269 -10.82 13.77 -29.68
N ASP A 270 -11.32 14.69 -30.51
CA ASP A 270 -12.75 14.88 -30.73
C ASP A 270 -13.37 13.69 -31.47
N HIS A 271 -14.66 13.42 -31.21
CA HIS A 271 -15.40 12.28 -31.79
C HIS A 271 -15.24 12.18 -33.32
N LYS A 272 -15.35 13.33 -34.00
CA LYS A 272 -15.27 13.44 -35.45
C LYS A 272 -13.88 13.08 -35.98
N GLU A 273 -12.83 13.45 -35.27
CA GLU A 273 -11.44 13.19 -35.63
C GLU A 273 -11.09 11.72 -35.37
N ALA A 274 -11.50 11.17 -34.23
CA ALA A 274 -11.37 9.75 -33.91
C ALA A 274 -12.05 8.86 -34.97
N VAL A 275 -13.27 9.23 -35.42
CA VAL A 275 -13.96 8.54 -36.52
C VAL A 275 -13.21 8.67 -37.85
N ASN A 276 -12.58 9.80 -38.14
CA ASN A 276 -11.77 9.98 -39.35
C ASN A 276 -10.50 9.13 -39.32
N VAL A 277 -9.78 9.09 -38.19
CA VAL A 277 -8.56 8.28 -38.04
C VAL A 277 -8.86 6.78 -38.09
N LEU A 278 -9.94 6.31 -37.46
CA LEU A 278 -10.38 4.91 -37.57
C LEU A 278 -10.83 4.51 -38.99
N LYS A 279 -11.14 5.48 -39.86
CA LYS A 279 -11.54 5.26 -41.26
C LYS A 279 -10.42 5.51 -42.28
N SER A 280 -9.30 6.13 -41.89
CA SER A 280 -8.26 6.56 -42.81
C SER A 280 -7.41 5.41 -43.36
N SER A 281 -7.37 4.28 -42.66
CA SER A 281 -6.56 3.11 -43.02
C SER A 281 -7.37 1.82 -43.07
N ARG A 282 -6.96 0.90 -43.96
CA ARG A 282 -7.44 -0.50 -44.01
C ARG A 282 -6.71 -1.41 -43.02
N SER A 283 -5.65 -0.94 -42.36
CA SER A 283 -4.91 -1.65 -41.32
C SER A 283 -4.81 -0.77 -40.08
N LEU A 284 -5.30 -1.27 -38.95
CA LEU A 284 -5.39 -0.54 -37.69
C LEU A 284 -4.64 -1.31 -36.59
N THR A 285 -3.64 -0.67 -36.01
CA THR A 285 -3.02 -1.07 -34.74
C THR A 285 -3.67 -0.23 -33.65
N ILE A 286 -4.50 -0.81 -32.80
CA ILE A 286 -5.28 -0.11 -31.77
C ILE A 286 -4.73 -0.50 -30.40
N SER A 287 -4.34 0.47 -29.58
CA SER A 287 -4.05 0.28 -28.17
C SER A 287 -5.26 0.74 -27.35
N VAL A 288 -5.79 -0.12 -26.47
CA VAL A 288 -6.94 0.18 -25.61
C VAL A 288 -6.66 -0.14 -24.14
N VAL A 289 -7.25 0.61 -23.22
CA VAL A 289 -7.29 0.29 -21.79
C VAL A 289 -8.56 -0.51 -21.49
N ALA A 290 -8.40 -1.78 -21.10
CA ALA A 290 -9.49 -2.74 -21.04
C ALA A 290 -10.56 -2.38 -19.97
N GLY A 291 -11.77 -2.12 -20.45
CA GLY A 291 -12.94 -1.79 -19.65
C GLY A 291 -12.75 -0.58 -18.74
N ALA A 292 -11.96 0.40 -19.19
CA ALA A 292 -11.72 1.65 -18.49
C ALA A 292 -13.00 2.46 -18.30
N GLY A 293 -13.93 2.44 -19.26
CA GLY A 293 -15.24 3.09 -19.19
C GLY A 293 -16.41 2.12 -19.02
N ARG A 294 -16.22 0.95 -18.40
CA ARG A 294 -17.30 -0.05 -18.19
C ARG A 294 -18.53 0.56 -17.54
N GLU A 295 -18.35 1.40 -16.52
CA GLU A 295 -19.43 2.06 -15.78
C GLU A 295 -20.28 3.03 -16.62
N LEU A 296 -19.78 3.47 -17.79
CA LEU A 296 -20.50 4.33 -18.74
C LEU A 296 -21.53 3.54 -19.58
N PHE A 297 -21.35 2.22 -19.72
CA PHE A 297 -22.17 1.36 -20.58
C PHE A 297 -22.87 0.22 -19.82
N MET A 298 -22.66 0.11 -18.51
CA MET A 298 -23.40 -0.81 -17.62
C MET A 298 -24.89 -0.46 -17.60
N THR A 299 -25.75 -1.45 -17.83
CA THR A 299 -27.19 -1.29 -17.63
C THR A 299 -27.51 -1.18 -16.14
N ASP A 300 -28.64 -0.55 -15.77
CA ASP A 300 -29.05 -0.45 -14.36
C ASP A 300 -29.20 -1.82 -13.68
N ARG A 301 -29.59 -2.85 -14.45
CA ARG A 301 -29.67 -4.25 -13.98
C ARG A 301 -28.30 -4.80 -13.58
N GLU A 302 -27.27 -4.52 -14.35
CA GLU A 302 -25.88 -4.92 -14.07
C GLU A 302 -25.30 -4.09 -12.92
N ARG A 303 -25.56 -2.79 -12.89
CA ARG A 303 -25.18 -1.89 -11.78
C ARG A 303 -25.74 -2.39 -10.43
N LEU A 304 -27.02 -2.77 -10.38
CA LEU A 304 -27.63 -3.36 -9.17
C LEU A 304 -27.07 -4.76 -8.85
N ALA A 305 -26.67 -5.55 -9.85
CA ALA A 305 -26.07 -6.86 -9.63
C ALA A 305 -24.66 -6.73 -9.01
N GLU A 306 -23.82 -5.85 -9.57
CA GLU A 306 -22.48 -5.58 -9.05
C GLU A 306 -22.54 -4.96 -7.64
N PHE A 307 -23.47 -4.02 -7.39
CA PHE A 307 -23.69 -3.46 -6.06
C PHE A 307 -24.00 -4.55 -5.01
N ARG A 308 -24.94 -5.46 -5.31
CA ARG A 308 -25.25 -6.60 -4.42
C ARG A 308 -24.05 -7.52 -4.21
N GLN A 309 -23.26 -7.76 -5.26
CA GLN A 309 -22.09 -8.65 -5.18
C GLN A 309 -20.97 -8.03 -4.33
N ARG A 310 -20.71 -6.72 -4.47
CA ARG A 310 -19.78 -5.97 -3.62
C ARG A 310 -20.25 -5.92 -2.16
N GLU A 311 -21.54 -5.76 -1.91
CA GLU A 311 -22.08 -5.75 -0.55
C GLU A 311 -21.99 -7.13 0.13
N LEU A 312 -22.23 -8.22 -0.61
CA LEU A 312 -21.98 -9.58 -0.12
C LEU A 312 -20.50 -9.81 0.24
N GLN A 313 -19.58 -9.42 -0.64
CA GLN A 313 -18.13 -9.49 -0.37
C GLN A 313 -17.71 -8.64 0.85
N ARG A 314 -18.31 -7.47 1.02
CA ARG A 314 -18.10 -6.61 2.20
C ARG A 314 -18.56 -7.30 3.48
N GLN A 315 -19.73 -7.95 3.47
CA GLN A 315 -20.26 -8.69 4.62
C GLN A 315 -19.40 -9.91 4.95
N GLU A 316 -18.97 -10.67 3.94
CA GLU A 316 -18.06 -11.81 4.10
C GLU A 316 -16.72 -11.40 4.70
N LEU A 317 -16.10 -10.33 4.20
CA LEU A 317 -14.86 -9.77 4.74
C LEU A 317 -15.02 -9.29 6.19
N LEU A 318 -16.15 -8.65 6.54
CA LEU A 318 -16.44 -8.22 7.91
C LEU A 318 -16.65 -9.43 8.85
N MET A 319 -17.27 -10.50 8.38
CA MET A 319 -17.41 -11.77 9.11
C MET A 319 -16.04 -12.42 9.33
N GLN A 320 -15.21 -12.52 8.28
CA GLN A 320 -13.86 -13.07 8.38
C GLN A 320 -12.98 -12.25 9.35
N LYS A 321 -13.06 -10.91 9.30
CA LYS A 321 -12.38 -10.02 10.25
C LYS A 321 -12.84 -10.24 11.69
N ARG A 322 -14.14 -10.48 11.93
CA ARG A 322 -14.67 -10.80 13.26
C ARG A 322 -14.08 -12.10 13.81
N LEU A 323 -14.10 -13.16 13.00
CA LEU A 323 -13.53 -14.46 13.38
C LEU A 323 -12.00 -14.37 13.63
N ALA A 324 -11.28 -13.58 12.83
CA ALA A 324 -9.85 -13.33 13.05
C ALA A 324 -9.58 -12.55 14.35
N MET A 325 -10.40 -11.56 14.70
CA MET A 325 -10.28 -10.82 15.96
C MET A 325 -10.56 -11.73 17.18
N GLU A 326 -11.56 -12.60 17.08
CA GLU A 326 -11.92 -13.56 18.13
C GLU A 326 -10.83 -14.63 18.32
N SER A 327 -10.30 -15.18 17.23
CA SER A 327 -9.14 -16.10 17.25
C SER A 327 -7.89 -15.45 17.87
N ASN A 328 -7.58 -14.21 17.50
CA ASN A 328 -6.45 -13.46 18.09
C ASN A 328 -6.65 -13.18 19.59
N LYS A 329 -7.89 -12.95 20.04
CA LYS A 329 -8.21 -12.79 21.46
C LYS A 329 -7.93 -14.08 22.23
N ILE A 330 -8.43 -15.23 21.75
CA ILE A 330 -8.20 -16.55 22.36
C ILE A 330 -6.69 -16.87 22.40
N LEU A 331 -5.95 -16.58 21.33
CA LEU A 331 -4.50 -16.82 21.28
C LEU A 331 -3.75 -15.99 22.33
N ARG A 332 -4.13 -14.72 22.54
CA ARG A 332 -3.56 -13.88 23.60
C ARG A 332 -3.88 -14.43 24.99
N GLU A 333 -5.13 -14.79 25.25
CA GLU A 333 -5.55 -15.39 26.53
C GLU A 333 -4.79 -16.70 26.83
N GLN A 334 -4.56 -17.55 25.83
CA GLN A 334 -3.72 -18.75 25.98
C GLN A 334 -2.27 -18.41 26.32
N GLN A 335 -1.65 -17.44 25.64
CA GLN A 335 -0.29 -16.99 25.95
C GLN A 335 -0.17 -16.37 27.35
N GLU A 336 -1.19 -15.63 27.80
CA GLU A 336 -1.25 -15.07 29.16
C GLU A 336 -1.29 -16.18 30.22
N MET A 337 -2.12 -17.21 30.00
CA MET A 337 -2.26 -18.38 30.87
C MET A 337 -0.99 -19.24 30.89
N GLU A 338 -0.35 -19.49 29.75
CA GLU A 338 0.96 -20.14 29.68
C GLU A 338 2.02 -19.35 30.47
N ARG A 339 2.04 -18.02 30.30
CA ARG A 339 2.97 -17.12 31.00
C ARG A 339 2.73 -17.12 32.51
N GLN A 340 1.49 -17.23 32.98
CA GLN A 340 1.18 -17.42 34.39
C GLN A 340 1.67 -18.78 34.91
N ARG A 341 1.36 -19.88 34.22
CA ARG A 341 1.85 -21.23 34.57
C ARG A 341 3.37 -21.30 34.64
N LYS A 342 4.07 -20.71 33.66
CA LYS A 342 5.55 -20.62 33.64
C LYS A 342 6.09 -19.82 34.83
N LYS A 343 5.44 -18.72 35.24
CA LYS A 343 5.79 -17.96 36.46
C LYS A 343 5.58 -18.77 37.73
N GLU A 344 4.46 -19.49 37.85
CA GLU A 344 4.15 -20.32 39.03
C GLU A 344 5.15 -21.47 39.19
N ILE A 345 5.50 -22.15 38.10
CA ILE A 345 6.54 -23.20 38.08
C ILE A 345 7.90 -22.62 38.46
N ALA A 346 8.29 -21.47 37.91
CA ALA A 346 9.55 -20.80 38.24
C ALA A 346 9.60 -20.35 39.71
N GLN A 347 8.48 -19.89 40.27
CA GLN A 347 8.39 -19.54 41.69
C GLN A 347 8.55 -20.77 42.58
N LYS A 348 7.82 -21.87 42.31
CA LYS A 348 7.95 -23.12 43.07
C LYS A 348 9.37 -23.67 43.03
N ALA A 349 10.02 -23.64 41.87
CA ALA A 349 11.42 -24.05 41.72
C ALA A 349 12.40 -23.13 42.48
N ALA A 350 12.11 -21.82 42.56
CA ALA A 350 12.93 -20.88 43.35
C ALA A 350 12.79 -21.13 44.86
N GLU A 351 11.56 -21.34 45.35
CA GLU A 351 11.27 -21.66 46.75
C GLU A 351 11.92 -23.00 47.18
N GLU A 352 11.87 -24.01 46.32
CA GLU A 352 12.53 -25.31 46.54
C GLU A 352 14.06 -25.17 46.59
N ASN A 353 14.65 -24.43 45.65
CA ASN A 353 16.09 -24.18 45.62
C ASN A 353 16.56 -23.35 46.84
N GLU A 354 15.74 -22.42 47.34
CA GLU A 354 16.03 -21.69 48.59
C GLU A 354 15.95 -22.61 49.82
N ARG A 355 14.96 -23.53 49.89
CA ARG A 355 14.92 -24.57 50.93
C ARG A 355 16.17 -25.43 50.89
N TYR A 356 16.57 -25.93 49.71
CA TYR A 356 17.77 -26.75 49.54
C TYR A 356 19.05 -26.00 49.96
N ARG A 357 19.16 -24.71 49.61
CA ARG A 357 20.26 -23.84 50.07
C ARG A 357 20.31 -23.74 51.60
N LYS A 358 19.18 -23.49 52.27
CA LYS A 358 19.10 -23.41 53.74
C LYS A 358 19.48 -24.74 54.41
N GLU A 359 19.04 -25.88 53.87
CA GLU A 359 19.47 -27.20 54.37
C GLU A 359 20.97 -27.44 54.20
N MET A 360 21.53 -27.10 53.03
CA MET A 360 22.97 -27.22 52.76
C MET A 360 23.79 -26.31 53.68
N GLU A 361 23.34 -25.08 53.94
CA GLU A 361 23.96 -24.16 54.89
C GLU A 361 23.92 -24.72 56.33
N GLN A 362 22.78 -25.26 56.78
CA GLN A 362 22.68 -25.93 58.08
C GLN A 362 23.61 -27.16 58.19
N ARG A 363 23.76 -27.96 57.12
CA ARG A 363 24.72 -29.07 57.06
C ARG A 363 26.17 -28.59 57.14
N LEU A 364 26.51 -27.49 56.45
CA LEU A 364 27.85 -26.87 56.52
C LEU A 364 28.15 -26.28 57.90
N ILE A 365 27.20 -25.56 58.50
CA ILE A 365 27.30 -24.99 59.84
C ILE A 365 27.47 -26.12 60.88
N SER A 366 26.59 -27.12 60.88
CA SER A 366 26.68 -28.25 61.82
C SER A 366 27.97 -29.07 61.64
N GLY A 367 28.43 -29.28 60.40
CA GLY A 367 29.73 -29.87 60.10
C GLY A 367 30.94 -29.03 60.54
N SER A 368 30.83 -27.70 60.50
CA SER A 368 31.82 -26.76 61.03
C SER A 368 31.86 -26.78 62.56
N TRP A 369 30.70 -26.79 63.23
CA TRP A 369 30.58 -26.99 64.67
C TRP A 369 31.13 -28.35 65.12
N ARG A 370 30.85 -29.42 64.38
CA ARG A 370 31.39 -30.77 64.66
C ARG A 370 32.91 -30.79 64.54
N ARG A 371 33.50 -30.14 63.51
CA ARG A 371 34.96 -29.95 63.38
C ARG A 371 35.56 -29.09 64.50
N LYS A 372 34.96 -27.95 64.85
CA LYS A 372 35.41 -27.12 65.99
C LYS A 372 35.32 -27.85 67.33
N ARG A 373 34.32 -28.73 67.51
CA ARG A 373 34.17 -29.57 68.71
C ARG A 373 35.29 -30.61 68.81
N ILE A 374 35.59 -31.32 67.72
CA ILE A 374 36.73 -32.26 67.65
C ILE A 374 38.05 -31.53 67.95
N LEU A 375 38.27 -30.36 67.33
CA LEU A 375 39.48 -29.55 67.57
C LEU A 375 39.62 -29.07 69.03
N ARG A 376 38.50 -28.76 69.71
CA ARG A 376 38.50 -28.42 71.15
C ARG A 376 38.73 -29.63 72.05
N SER A 377 38.26 -30.83 71.66
CA SER A 377 38.55 -32.07 72.39
C SER A 377 40.02 -32.51 72.26
N SER A 378 40.70 -32.16 71.16
CA SER A 378 42.11 -32.50 70.91
C SER A 378 43.12 -31.49 71.50
N GLY A 379 42.75 -30.77 72.56
CA GLY A 379 43.41 -29.51 72.96
C GLY A 379 44.00 -29.41 74.38
N LYS A 380 44.62 -30.46 74.95
CA LYS A 380 45.47 -30.34 76.16
C LYS A 380 46.62 -31.37 76.24
N LYS A 381 47.83 -30.98 75.76
CA LYS A 381 49.10 -30.93 76.55
C LYS A 381 50.35 -30.69 75.69
N THR A 382 51.09 -29.62 76.05
CA THR A 382 52.57 -29.46 76.06
C THR A 382 53.45 -29.92 74.88
N GLY A 383 54.04 -28.96 74.17
CA GLY A 383 55.43 -28.52 74.45
C GLY A 383 56.65 -29.35 73.97
N ALA A 384 57.46 -28.68 73.13
CA ALA A 384 58.93 -28.81 72.93
C ALA A 384 59.53 -29.85 71.92
N GLN A 385 60.08 -29.29 70.82
CA GLN A 385 61.36 -29.59 70.12
C GLN A 385 61.85 -31.05 70.02
N ARG A 386 62.16 -31.60 68.82
CA ARG A 386 63.36 -31.22 68.03
C ARG A 386 63.35 -31.78 66.57
N ASN A 387 64.11 -31.09 65.70
CA ASN A 387 64.59 -31.41 64.34
C ASN A 387 64.32 -32.78 63.68
N SER A 388 63.86 -32.77 62.42
CA SER A 388 64.74 -33.09 61.27
C SER A 388 64.13 -32.72 59.90
N SER A 389 65.02 -32.59 58.91
CA SER A 389 64.86 -32.10 57.54
C SER A 389 63.68 -32.70 56.73
N CYS A 390 62.95 -31.86 55.98
CA CYS A 390 63.14 -31.79 54.52
C CYS A 390 62.43 -30.58 53.86
N ARG A 391 63.08 -30.01 52.84
CA ARG A 391 62.49 -29.02 51.93
C ARG A 391 61.39 -29.69 51.09
N LEU A 392 60.42 -28.91 50.61
CA LEU A 392 60.21 -28.75 49.17
C LEU A 392 59.31 -27.53 48.86
N LYS A 393 59.52 -26.94 47.67
CA LYS A 393 58.76 -25.84 47.08
C LYS A 393 57.72 -26.40 46.07
N PRO A 394 56.78 -25.60 45.53
CA PRO A 394 55.49 -26.10 45.03
C PRO A 394 55.44 -26.40 43.51
N SER A 395 54.25 -26.86 43.07
CA SER A 395 53.78 -27.11 41.67
C SER A 395 54.07 -28.53 41.11
N PRO A 396 53.40 -28.96 40.01
CA PRO A 396 52.08 -29.62 40.05
C PRO A 396 52.08 -31.00 39.36
N PRO A 397 50.91 -31.66 39.18
CA PRO A 397 50.77 -32.57 38.05
C PRO A 397 49.51 -32.33 37.19
N SER A 398 49.71 -32.43 35.88
CA SER A 398 48.69 -32.43 34.81
C SER A 398 48.80 -33.74 34.01
N CYS A 399 47.67 -34.33 33.57
CA CYS A 399 47.56 -35.45 32.59
C CYS A 399 48.37 -36.74 32.92
N THR A 400 47.88 -37.99 32.77
CA THR A 400 46.70 -38.57 32.09
C THR A 400 46.38 -39.92 32.83
N GLN A 401 45.57 -40.91 32.40
CA GLN A 401 44.96 -41.23 31.10
C GLN A 401 43.58 -41.93 31.22
N TYR A 402 42.99 -42.13 30.05
CA TYR A 402 41.76 -42.81 29.61
C TYR A 402 41.72 -44.34 29.87
N PRO A 403 40.57 -45.06 29.73
CA PRO A 403 39.51 -44.86 28.72
C PRO A 403 38.09 -44.53 29.22
N PHE A 404 37.29 -44.01 28.28
CA PHE A 404 35.96 -43.45 28.47
C PHE A 404 35.02 -43.97 27.36
N ALA A 405 33.98 -44.71 27.74
CA ALA A 405 32.78 -45.05 26.98
C ALA A 405 31.84 -45.75 27.99
N SER A 406 30.54 -45.49 28.12
CA SER A 406 29.59 -44.57 27.49
C SER A 406 28.65 -44.06 28.63
N GLN A 407 27.72 -43.11 28.51
CA GLN A 407 27.02 -42.56 27.36
C GLN A 407 26.43 -41.19 27.74
N SER A 408 26.86 -40.11 27.09
CA SER A 408 26.15 -38.82 27.08
C SER A 408 26.39 -38.14 25.74
N MET A 409 25.33 -37.72 25.06
CA MET A 409 25.45 -36.92 23.83
C MET A 409 25.25 -35.45 24.16
N ILE A 410 26.30 -34.68 23.96
CA ILE A 410 26.26 -33.25 23.65
C ILE A 410 26.59 -33.15 22.16
N TRP A 411 25.99 -32.20 21.45
CA TRP A 411 26.55 -31.71 20.18
C TRP A 411 26.65 -30.18 20.25
N GLU A 412 27.87 -29.68 20.16
CA GLU A 412 28.20 -28.26 20.03
C GLU A 412 28.33 -27.87 18.55
N TRP A 413 27.81 -26.68 18.23
CA TRP A 413 28.51 -25.58 17.55
C TRP A 413 29.87 -25.90 16.86
N THR A 414 30.17 -25.50 15.61
CA THR A 414 30.42 -24.12 15.12
C THR A 414 30.72 -24.15 13.56
N PRO A 415 31.36 -23.19 12.85
CA PRO A 415 30.64 -22.37 11.85
C PRO A 415 31.35 -22.17 10.47
N SER A 416 30.74 -21.44 9.53
CA SER A 416 31.50 -20.66 8.52
C SER A 416 30.72 -19.51 7.84
N LEU A 417 31.51 -18.51 7.42
CA LEU A 417 31.29 -17.25 6.69
C LEU A 417 29.89 -17.00 6.03
N THR A 418 29.19 -15.88 6.28
CA THR A 418 29.41 -14.50 5.77
C THR A 418 29.69 -14.33 4.26
N GLN A 419 28.68 -13.91 3.49
CA GLN A 419 28.68 -12.59 2.83
C GLN A 419 27.32 -12.21 2.19
N GLN A 420 27.20 -10.94 1.79
CA GLN A 420 26.02 -10.31 1.20
C GLN A 420 25.74 -10.84 -0.22
N MET A 421 24.45 -10.99 -0.60
CA MET A 421 24.00 -10.70 -1.97
C MET A 421 22.48 -10.44 -2.05
N THR A 422 22.17 -9.15 -2.28
CA THR A 422 21.20 -8.64 -3.28
C THR A 422 19.81 -9.25 -3.44
N TRP A 423 18.81 -8.37 -3.29
CA TRP A 423 17.47 -8.49 -3.88
C TRP A 423 17.51 -8.51 -5.42
N THR A 424 17.61 -9.68 -6.03
CA THR A 424 17.22 -9.95 -7.44
C THR A 424 16.94 -11.44 -7.64
N GLU A 425 16.02 -11.76 -8.56
CA GLU A 425 15.76 -13.12 -9.09
C GLU A 425 15.11 -14.18 -8.17
N ALA A 426 13.88 -13.90 -7.74
CA ALA A 426 12.84 -14.92 -7.56
C ALA A 426 11.65 -14.65 -8.50
N ARG A 427 11.91 -14.52 -9.80
CA ARG A 427 10.89 -14.24 -10.84
C ARG A 427 10.84 -15.36 -11.89
N LYS A 428 10.42 -16.56 -11.49
CA LYS A 428 10.09 -17.67 -12.40
C LYS A 428 9.24 -18.75 -11.71
N SER A 429 7.94 -18.48 -11.54
CA SER A 429 6.86 -19.46 -11.70
C SER A 429 5.50 -18.75 -11.61
N ARG A 430 5.01 -18.28 -12.77
CA ARG A 430 3.57 -18.27 -13.03
C ARG A 430 3.21 -19.63 -13.63
N GLU A 431 1.92 -19.94 -13.68
CA GLU A 431 1.32 -21.08 -14.41
C GLU A 431 1.49 -22.47 -13.78
N SER A 432 0.53 -22.84 -12.91
CA SER A 432 -0.33 -24.02 -13.13
C SER A 432 -1.16 -24.34 -11.88
N SER A 433 -2.36 -23.75 -11.78
CA SER A 433 -3.44 -24.24 -10.90
C SER A 433 -4.75 -23.55 -11.29
N LEU A 434 -5.30 -23.90 -12.46
CA LEU A 434 -6.72 -23.77 -12.82
C LEU A 434 -7.02 -24.43 -14.18
N TRP A 435 -6.56 -25.68 -14.35
CA TRP A 435 -7.03 -26.59 -15.40
C TRP A 435 -7.16 -27.99 -14.81
N MET A 436 -8.40 -28.40 -14.51
CA MET A 436 -8.95 -29.74 -14.73
C MET A 436 -10.37 -29.81 -14.16
N VAL A 437 -11.30 -29.26 -14.93
CA VAL A 437 -12.72 -29.63 -14.85
C VAL A 437 -12.91 -30.92 -15.66
N LEU A 438 -13.53 -31.92 -15.05
CA LEU A 438 -14.19 -33.09 -15.67
C LEU A 438 -13.41 -33.92 -16.70
N SER A 439 -12.92 -35.10 -16.28
CA SER A 439 -12.98 -36.29 -17.14
C SER A 439 -12.97 -37.60 -16.32
N LEU A 440 -14.11 -37.96 -15.71
CA LEU A 440 -14.34 -39.36 -15.34
C LEU A 440 -14.77 -40.12 -16.59
N ARG A 441 -13.89 -40.98 -17.12
CA ARG A 441 -14.28 -42.00 -18.10
C ARG A 441 -14.21 -43.39 -17.47
N TRP A 442 -15.36 -44.05 -17.41
CA TRP A 442 -15.47 -45.45 -17.05
C TRP A 442 -14.65 -46.33 -18.00
N GLN A 443 -14.07 -47.39 -17.45
CA GLN A 443 -13.40 -48.44 -18.23
C GLN A 443 -13.78 -49.81 -17.65
N ILE A 444 -14.65 -50.51 -18.37
CA ILE A 444 -14.98 -51.92 -18.14
C ILE A 444 -14.14 -52.73 -19.15
N PRO A 445 -13.44 -53.80 -18.75
CA PRO A 445 -12.75 -54.68 -19.67
C PRO A 445 -13.68 -55.78 -20.19
N ASN A 446 -13.52 -56.17 -21.46
CA ASN A 446 -13.65 -57.58 -21.84
C ASN A 446 -12.97 -57.89 -23.19
N HIS A 447 -12.71 -59.18 -23.39
CA HIS A 447 -11.79 -59.76 -24.39
C HIS A 447 -12.39 -59.85 -25.83
N PRO A 448 -11.63 -60.32 -26.84
CA PRO A 448 -11.82 -59.99 -28.26
C PRO A 448 -12.41 -61.15 -29.09
N GLU A 449 -12.58 -60.92 -30.41
CA GLU A 449 -12.19 -61.82 -31.53
C GLU A 449 -12.79 -61.32 -32.87
N GLY A 450 -12.32 -61.86 -34.01
CA GLY A 450 -13.04 -61.77 -35.29
C GLY A 450 -12.58 -60.70 -36.32
N ARG A 451 -11.68 -61.09 -37.23
CA ARG A 451 -11.50 -60.46 -38.56
C ARG A 451 -12.59 -60.97 -39.54
N PRO A 452 -12.54 -60.66 -40.86
CA PRO A 452 -12.71 -59.35 -41.52
C PRO A 452 -13.78 -59.43 -42.66
N GLY A 453 -14.07 -58.32 -43.38
CA GLY A 453 -14.55 -58.45 -44.77
C GLY A 453 -15.40 -57.32 -45.35
N LEU A 454 -14.85 -56.68 -46.40
CA LEU A 454 -15.44 -56.42 -47.73
C LEU A 454 -16.81 -55.70 -47.91
N GLY A 455 -16.86 -54.83 -48.94
CA GLY A 455 -18.10 -54.37 -49.60
C GLY A 455 -18.81 -53.23 -48.87
N ALA A 456 -18.78 -51.95 -49.28
CA ALA A 456 -18.97 -51.33 -50.58
C ALA A 456 -20.42 -51.36 -51.13
N VAL A 457 -20.92 -50.17 -51.49
CA VAL A 457 -21.97 -49.84 -52.47
C VAL A 457 -23.44 -49.72 -52.00
N CYS A 458 -24.03 -48.56 -52.33
CA CYS A 458 -25.46 -48.20 -52.45
C CYS A 458 -26.34 -48.17 -51.17
N CYS A 459 -27.27 -47.21 -51.01
CA CYS A 459 -27.66 -46.04 -51.82
C CYS A 459 -27.80 -44.79 -50.93
#